data_AF-A0A1J4U876-F1
#
_entry.id   AF-A0A1J4U876-F1
#
_cell.length_a   1.000
_cell.length_b   1.000
_cell.length_c   1.000
_cell.angle_alpha   90.00
_cell.angle_beta   90.00
_cell.angle_gamma   90.00
#
_symmetry.space_group_name_H-M   'P 1'
#
loop_
_entity.id
_entity.type
_entity.pdbx_description
1 polymer ?
#
loop_
_entity_poly.entity_id
_entity_poly.type
_entity_poly.pdbx_seq_one_letter_code
_entity_poly.pdbx_strand_id
1 'polypeptide(L)'
;MTSSGKVYHINGLKIDPQLFTFKFGCRCNGECCYYGVYTDKTESEKILSLKDKLIPLMDETQSKDTSEWFEEPQEDNDFESGIAVGTEVINGKCAFLDKNGLCVIQSLAINESKHPWDYKPLYCYLFPITIFEKTLSLDDEHIDRLKKCNRTNENGTTIIDFCKDELTRFLGEAGYKKLLEFREDFLKNEESIK
;
A
#
# COMPACT_ATOMS: atom_id res chain seq x y z
N MET A 1 16.02 -29.15 3.17
CA MET A 1 15.93 -29.19 4.65
C MET A 1 15.47 -27.82 5.11
N THR A 2 14.16 -27.61 5.14
CA THR A 2 13.57 -26.34 5.57
C THR A 2 13.45 -26.37 7.08
N SER A 3 14.26 -25.57 7.79
CA SER A 3 14.00 -25.32 9.21
C SER A 3 12.56 -24.85 9.32
N SER A 4 11.76 -25.58 10.12
CA SER A 4 10.42 -25.22 10.52
C SER A 4 10.48 -23.92 11.32
N GLY A 5 10.58 -22.80 10.62
CA GLY A 5 10.59 -21.46 11.20
C GLY A 5 9.28 -21.18 11.92
N LYS A 6 9.36 -20.51 13.06
CA LYS A 6 8.20 -20.04 13.82
C LYS A 6 7.32 -19.19 12.90
N VAL A 7 6.02 -19.47 12.90
CA VAL A 7 5.04 -18.75 12.06
C VAL A 7 4.32 -17.72 12.91
N TYR A 8 4.29 -16.47 12.44
CA TYR A 8 3.69 -15.34 13.12
C TYR A 8 2.33 -14.99 12.51
N HIS A 9 1.35 -14.65 13.35
CA HIS A 9 0.01 -14.26 12.89
C HIS A 9 -0.56 -13.06 13.67
N ILE A 10 -1.19 -12.14 12.94
CA ILE A 10 -1.91 -10.97 13.47
C ILE A 10 -3.23 -10.83 12.68
N ASN A 11 -4.36 -10.73 13.39
CA ASN A 11 -5.69 -10.58 12.77
C ASN A 11 -6.01 -11.62 11.68
N GLY A 12 -5.53 -12.85 11.82
CA GLY A 12 -5.71 -13.92 10.83
C GLY A 12 -4.74 -13.88 9.63
N LEU A 13 -3.91 -12.85 9.52
CA LEU A 13 -2.86 -12.75 8.51
C LEU A 13 -1.57 -13.40 9.01
N LYS A 14 -0.93 -14.19 8.16
CA LYS A 14 0.45 -14.63 8.36
C LYS A 14 1.37 -13.43 8.15
N ILE A 15 2.44 -13.31 8.93
CA ILE A 15 3.45 -12.26 8.76
C ILE A 15 4.65 -12.85 8.02
N ASP A 16 5.03 -12.23 6.92
CA ASP A 16 6.28 -12.55 6.23
C ASP A 16 7.48 -12.02 7.03
N PRO A 17 8.41 -12.89 7.48
CA PRO A 17 9.55 -12.46 8.27
C PRO A 17 10.48 -11.46 7.56
N GLN A 18 10.43 -11.34 6.22
CA GLN A 18 11.23 -10.34 5.51
C GLN A 18 10.91 -8.91 5.98
N LEU A 19 9.68 -8.64 6.41
CA LEU A 19 9.25 -7.34 6.96
C LEU A 19 10.15 -6.89 8.13
N PHE A 20 10.66 -7.82 8.93
CA PHE A 20 11.43 -7.49 10.12
C PHE A 20 12.81 -6.91 9.83
N THR A 21 13.38 -7.22 8.66
CA THR A 21 14.76 -6.89 8.33
C THR A 21 14.91 -6.02 7.09
N PHE A 22 13.88 -5.99 6.24
CA PHE A 22 13.90 -5.21 5.00
C PHE A 22 14.14 -3.73 5.27
N LYS A 23 15.17 -3.18 4.64
CA LYS A 23 15.52 -1.76 4.74
C LYS A 23 14.73 -0.99 3.70
N PHE A 24 14.12 0.11 4.11
CA PHE A 24 13.29 0.92 3.23
C PHE A 24 13.43 2.40 3.55
N GLY A 25 13.43 3.23 2.51
CA GLY A 25 13.39 4.68 2.61
C GLY A 25 12.67 5.28 1.40
N CYS A 26 11.92 6.36 1.63
CA CYS A 26 11.13 6.99 0.58
C CYS A 26 11.23 8.51 0.60
N ARG A 27 11.55 9.09 -0.55
CA ARG A 27 11.45 10.52 -0.85
C ARG A 27 10.32 10.72 -1.84
N CYS A 28 9.08 10.62 -1.34
CA CYS A 28 7.89 10.50 -2.16
C CYS A 28 7.77 11.61 -3.21
N ASN A 29 7.55 11.20 -4.45
CA ASN A 29 7.27 12.04 -5.61
C ASN A 29 6.17 11.44 -6.51
N GLY A 30 5.40 10.48 -5.99
CA GLY A 30 4.33 9.80 -6.73
C GLY A 30 4.77 8.67 -7.67
N GLU A 31 6.05 8.29 -7.72
CA GLU A 31 6.56 7.26 -8.67
C GLU A 31 5.87 5.90 -8.51
N CYS A 32 5.43 5.53 -7.30
CA CYS A 32 4.68 4.30 -7.08
C CYS A 32 3.32 4.27 -7.83
N CYS A 33 2.76 5.44 -8.15
CA CYS A 33 1.47 5.58 -8.84
C CYS A 33 1.59 5.53 -10.37
N TYR A 34 2.77 5.27 -10.94
CA TYR A 34 2.93 5.18 -12.40
C TYR A 34 2.32 3.91 -13.01
N TYR A 35 2.01 2.92 -12.18
CA TYR A 35 1.56 1.59 -12.62
C TYR A 35 0.10 1.30 -12.26
N GLY A 36 -0.62 2.30 -11.73
CA GLY A 36 -1.95 2.07 -11.16
C GLY A 36 -1.88 1.28 -9.84
N VAL A 37 -3.03 0.80 -9.40
CA VAL A 37 -3.19 -0.07 -8.22
C VAL A 37 -4.44 -0.91 -8.39
N TYR A 38 -4.44 -2.14 -7.89
CA TYR A 38 -5.68 -2.88 -7.72
C TYR A 38 -6.39 -2.43 -6.44
N THR A 39 -7.70 -2.24 -6.55
CA THR A 39 -8.58 -1.86 -5.45
C THR A 39 -9.62 -2.95 -5.24
N ASP A 40 -10.13 -3.09 -4.02
CA ASP A 40 -11.35 -3.87 -3.84
C ASP A 40 -12.50 -3.19 -4.58
N LYS A 41 -13.44 -3.97 -5.12
CA LYS A 41 -14.63 -3.41 -5.79
C LYS A 41 -15.33 -2.34 -4.97
N THR A 42 -15.48 -2.53 -3.66
CA THR A 42 -16.13 -1.57 -2.77
C THR A 42 -15.34 -0.25 -2.65
N GLU A 43 -14.01 -0.30 -2.75
CA GLU A 43 -13.17 0.89 -2.76
C GLU A 43 -13.31 1.66 -4.07
N SER A 44 -13.30 0.97 -5.22
CA SER A 44 -13.52 1.59 -6.54
C SER A 44 -14.90 2.27 -6.63
N GLU A 45 -15.95 1.60 -6.14
CA GLU A 45 -17.32 2.13 -6.09
C GLU A 45 -17.41 3.36 -5.18
N LYS A 46 -16.73 3.31 -4.02
CA LYS A 46 -16.63 4.46 -3.11
C LYS A 46 -15.95 5.65 -3.79
N ILE A 47 -14.85 5.43 -4.52
CA ILE A 47 -14.17 6.50 -5.27
C ILE A 47 -15.06 7.07 -6.36
N LEU A 48 -15.75 6.22 -7.13
CA LEU A 48 -16.72 6.65 -8.15
C LEU A 48 -17.86 7.48 -7.55
N SER A 49 -18.32 7.15 -6.33
CA SER A 49 -19.34 7.93 -5.62
C SER A 49 -18.89 9.35 -5.26
N LEU A 50 -17.58 9.60 -5.24
CA LEU A 50 -16.97 10.91 -4.94
C LEU A 50 -16.65 11.72 -6.21
N LYS A 51 -17.06 11.26 -7.40
CA LYS A 51 -16.67 11.86 -8.70
C LYS A 51 -16.88 13.37 -8.79
N ASP A 52 -18.01 13.88 -8.30
CA ASP A 52 -18.35 15.31 -8.40
C ASP A 52 -17.42 16.19 -7.56
N LYS A 53 -16.76 15.60 -6.55
CA LYS A 53 -15.75 16.25 -5.72
C LYS A 53 -14.33 16.03 -6.23
N LEU A 54 -14.08 14.91 -6.91
CA LEU A 54 -12.76 14.58 -7.48
C LEU A 54 -12.50 15.33 -8.78
N ILE A 55 -13.46 15.38 -9.71
CA ILE A 55 -13.32 16.02 -11.03
C ILE A 55 -12.82 17.48 -10.93
N PRO A 56 -13.29 18.33 -9.99
CA PRO A 56 -12.76 19.69 -9.83
C PRO A 56 -11.30 19.76 -9.36
N LEU A 57 -10.77 18.71 -8.72
CA LEU A 57 -9.39 18.63 -8.27
C LEU A 57 -8.45 18.05 -9.32
N MET A 58 -8.99 17.43 -10.37
CA MET A 58 -8.21 16.86 -11.47
C MET A 58 -7.65 17.93 -12.39
N ASP A 59 -6.40 17.74 -12.80
CA ASP A 59 -5.71 18.62 -13.73
C ASP A 59 -5.86 18.20 -15.20
N GLU A 60 -5.18 18.90 -16.11
CA GLU A 60 -5.24 18.66 -17.55
C GLU A 60 -4.63 17.33 -18.00
N THR A 61 -3.90 16.62 -17.14
CA THR A 61 -3.23 15.36 -17.43
C THR A 61 -4.06 14.14 -17.02
N GLN A 62 -5.25 14.35 -16.48
CA GLN A 62 -6.17 13.32 -15.99
C GLN A 62 -7.46 13.34 -16.80
N SER A 63 -8.07 12.16 -17.00
CA SER A 63 -9.39 12.09 -17.61
C SER A 63 -10.48 12.47 -16.62
N LYS A 64 -11.41 13.33 -17.06
CA LYS A 64 -12.63 13.67 -16.33
C LYS A 64 -13.79 12.75 -16.71
N ASP A 65 -13.59 11.87 -17.69
CA ASP A 65 -14.55 10.82 -18.01
C ASP A 65 -14.40 9.67 -17.02
N THR A 66 -15.43 9.47 -16.20
CA THR A 66 -15.40 8.46 -15.14
C THR A 66 -15.36 7.03 -15.65
N SER A 67 -15.76 6.76 -16.91
CA SER A 67 -15.62 5.42 -17.48
C SER A 67 -14.18 5.05 -17.81
N GLU A 68 -13.24 5.99 -17.74
CA GLU A 68 -11.81 5.75 -17.98
C GLU A 68 -11.00 5.65 -16.67
N TRP A 69 -11.64 5.65 -15.49
CA TRP A 69 -10.92 5.70 -14.22
C TRP A 69 -10.45 4.33 -13.73
N PHE A 70 -11.16 3.29 -14.13
CA PHE A 70 -11.00 1.93 -13.62
C PHE A 70 -11.07 0.92 -14.76
N GLU A 71 -10.25 -0.11 -14.64
CA GLU A 71 -10.25 -1.28 -15.52
C GLU A 71 -11.52 -2.11 -15.29
N GLU A 72 -11.79 -3.04 -16.21
CA GLU A 72 -12.88 -4.01 -16.04
C GLU A 72 -12.65 -4.88 -14.78
N PRO A 73 -13.69 -5.13 -13.97
CA PRO A 73 -13.57 -5.95 -12.76
C PRO A 73 -13.12 -7.39 -13.05
N GLN A 74 -12.29 -7.96 -12.17
CA GLN A 74 -11.78 -9.32 -12.28
C GLN A 74 -12.00 -10.09 -10.97
N GLU A 75 -12.34 -11.38 -11.05
CA GLU A 75 -12.45 -12.22 -9.86
C GLU A 75 -11.08 -12.42 -9.20
N ASP A 76 -10.99 -12.11 -7.92
CA ASP A 76 -9.79 -12.30 -7.11
C ASP A 76 -10.17 -12.49 -5.63
N ASN A 77 -9.89 -13.68 -5.10
CA ASN A 77 -10.25 -14.06 -3.73
C ASN A 77 -9.34 -13.48 -2.65
N ASP A 78 -8.25 -12.79 -3.04
CA ASP A 78 -7.42 -12.04 -2.10
C ASP A 78 -8.05 -10.68 -1.73
N PHE A 79 -9.06 -10.22 -2.48
CA PHE A 79 -9.87 -9.04 -2.17
C PHE A 79 -11.13 -9.42 -1.38
N GLU A 80 -11.56 -8.55 -0.46
CA GLU A 80 -12.67 -8.82 0.46
C GLU A 80 -14.00 -9.10 -0.27
N SER A 81 -14.26 -8.35 -1.34
CA SER A 81 -15.42 -8.54 -2.20
C SER A 81 -15.31 -9.74 -3.14
N GLY A 82 -14.13 -10.39 -3.21
CA GLY A 82 -13.79 -11.38 -4.22
C GLY A 82 -13.55 -10.79 -5.60
N ILE A 83 -13.46 -9.46 -5.72
CA ILE A 83 -13.33 -8.74 -6.99
C ILE A 83 -12.27 -7.66 -6.87
N ALA A 84 -11.27 -7.74 -7.74
CA ALA A 84 -10.27 -6.70 -7.96
C ALA A 84 -10.73 -5.76 -9.08
N VAL A 85 -10.51 -4.45 -8.88
CA VAL A 85 -10.72 -3.42 -9.90
C VAL A 85 -9.47 -2.55 -9.96
N GLY A 86 -8.74 -2.64 -11.07
CA GLY A 86 -7.54 -1.84 -11.31
C GLY A 86 -7.90 -0.37 -11.56
N THR A 87 -7.08 0.56 -11.07
CA THR A 87 -7.14 1.94 -11.57
C THR A 87 -6.46 2.01 -12.93
N GLU A 88 -7.09 2.69 -13.89
CA GLU A 88 -6.51 2.86 -15.22
C GLU A 88 -5.19 3.64 -15.20
N VAL A 89 -4.32 3.32 -16.17
CA VAL A 89 -3.04 4.02 -16.40
C VAL A 89 -3.17 4.90 -17.64
N ILE A 90 -3.45 6.18 -17.41
CA ILE A 90 -3.63 7.18 -18.45
C ILE A 90 -2.35 8.01 -18.58
N ASN A 91 -1.79 8.06 -19.80
CA ASN A 91 -0.55 8.81 -20.08
C ASN A 91 0.63 8.38 -19.18
N GLY A 92 0.73 7.08 -18.87
CA GLY A 92 1.83 6.52 -18.08
C GLY A 92 1.74 6.78 -16.57
N LYS A 93 0.56 7.13 -16.06
CA LYS A 93 0.29 7.24 -14.62
C LYS A 93 -1.13 6.84 -14.25
N CYS A 94 -1.36 6.47 -13.00
CA CYS A 94 -2.68 6.24 -12.43
C CYS A 94 -3.63 7.40 -12.75
N ALA A 95 -4.89 7.08 -13.08
CA ALA A 95 -5.96 8.05 -13.36
C ALA A 95 -6.12 9.14 -12.28
N PHE A 96 -5.73 8.85 -11.04
CA PHE A 96 -5.86 9.76 -9.89
C PHE A 96 -4.56 10.49 -9.50
N LEU A 97 -3.46 10.32 -10.25
CA LEU A 97 -2.20 11.04 -10.02
C LEU A 97 -2.19 12.35 -10.82
N ASP A 98 -1.95 13.47 -10.16
CA ASP A 98 -1.80 14.77 -10.82
C ASP A 98 -0.36 14.97 -11.36
N LYS A 99 -0.15 16.05 -12.13
CA LYS A 99 1.14 16.40 -12.74
C LYS A 99 2.23 16.79 -11.73
N ASN A 100 1.85 17.09 -10.49
CA ASN A 100 2.78 17.40 -9.39
C ASN A 100 3.17 16.15 -8.58
N GLY A 101 2.67 14.97 -8.97
CA GLY A 101 2.90 13.72 -8.26
C GLY A 101 2.03 13.56 -7.00
N LEU A 102 0.93 14.30 -6.90
CA LEU A 102 -0.03 14.22 -5.80
C LEU A 102 -1.28 13.46 -6.22
N CYS A 103 -1.82 12.67 -5.29
CA CYS A 103 -3.03 11.88 -5.53
C CYS A 103 -4.27 12.71 -5.20
N VAL A 104 -5.15 12.93 -6.19
CA VAL A 104 -6.34 13.78 -6.01
C VAL A 104 -7.34 13.22 -4.99
N ILE A 105 -7.36 11.89 -4.79
CA ILE A 105 -8.18 11.23 -3.76
C ILE A 105 -7.70 11.62 -2.35
N GLN A 106 -6.39 11.66 -2.14
CA GLN A 106 -5.80 12.10 -0.87
C GLN A 106 -6.00 13.60 -0.68
N SER A 107 -5.81 14.40 -1.72
CA SER A 107 -6.08 15.84 -1.70
C SER A 107 -7.53 16.15 -1.32
N LEU A 108 -8.49 15.37 -1.84
CA LEU A 108 -9.89 15.50 -1.45
C LEU A 108 -10.10 15.26 0.05
N ALA A 109 -9.52 14.19 0.61
CA ALA A 109 -9.64 13.91 2.04
C ALA A 109 -9.08 15.05 2.89
N ILE A 110 -7.90 15.59 2.52
CA ILE A 110 -7.28 16.73 3.20
C ILE A 110 -8.16 17.98 3.11
N ASN A 111 -8.70 18.30 1.92
CA ASN A 111 -9.58 19.45 1.70
C ASN A 111 -10.86 19.37 2.55
N GLU A 112 -11.35 18.17 2.83
CA GLU A 112 -12.49 17.93 3.72
C GLU A 112 -12.11 17.81 5.21
N SER A 113 -10.86 18.13 5.58
CA SER A 113 -10.34 18.00 6.96
C SER A 113 -10.46 16.58 7.51
N LYS A 114 -10.32 15.57 6.64
CA LYS A 114 -10.30 14.14 6.97
C LYS A 114 -8.87 13.61 7.05
N HIS A 115 -8.71 12.38 7.51
CA HIS A 115 -7.40 11.74 7.44
C HIS A 115 -6.98 11.59 5.97
N PRO A 116 -5.71 11.83 5.59
CA PRO A 116 -5.24 11.75 4.20
C PRO A 116 -5.54 10.43 3.46
N TRP A 117 -5.85 9.37 4.21
CA TRP A 117 -6.09 8.02 3.69
C TRP A 117 -7.56 7.58 3.79
N ASP A 118 -8.47 8.44 4.25
CA ASP A 118 -9.89 8.06 4.46
C ASP A 118 -10.62 7.68 3.17
N TYR A 119 -10.14 8.17 2.03
CA TYR A 119 -10.66 7.85 0.71
C TYR A 119 -9.69 7.05 -0.17
N LYS A 120 -8.42 6.91 0.24
CA LYS A 120 -7.44 6.16 -0.56
C LYS A 120 -7.74 4.66 -0.50
N PRO A 121 -7.52 3.92 -1.60
CA PRO A 121 -7.50 2.47 -1.57
C PRO A 121 -6.46 1.94 -0.56
N LEU A 122 -6.72 0.78 0.00
CA LEU A 122 -5.87 0.06 0.95
C LEU A 122 -4.43 0.00 0.45
N TYR A 123 -4.20 -0.58 -0.72
CA TYR A 123 -2.86 -0.79 -1.26
C TYR A 123 -2.16 0.52 -1.70
N CYS A 124 -2.89 1.61 -1.87
CA CYS A 124 -2.28 2.92 -2.11
C CYS A 124 -1.60 3.50 -0.87
N TYR A 125 -2.23 3.42 0.31
CA TYR A 125 -1.62 3.93 1.53
C TYR A 125 -0.75 2.89 2.24
N LEU A 126 -1.02 1.59 2.05
CA LEU A 126 -0.24 0.52 2.66
C LEU A 126 1.10 0.27 1.93
N PHE A 127 1.24 0.73 0.69
CA PHE A 127 2.46 0.58 -0.11
C PHE A 127 3.72 1.01 0.69
N PRO A 128 4.80 0.21 0.68
CA PRO A 128 5.04 -0.96 -0.16
C PRO A 128 4.67 -2.31 0.50
N ILE A 129 3.83 -2.28 1.53
CA ILE A 129 3.33 -3.48 2.19
C ILE A 129 2.07 -3.94 1.45
N THR A 130 1.97 -5.25 1.25
CA THR A 130 0.87 -5.88 0.51
C THR A 130 0.34 -7.10 1.27
N ILE A 131 -0.80 -7.61 0.82
CA ILE A 131 -1.36 -8.87 1.29
C ILE A 131 -1.46 -9.78 0.08
N PHE A 132 -0.86 -10.96 0.19
CA PHE A 132 -0.92 -11.99 -0.84
C PHE A 132 -1.15 -13.34 -0.17
N GLU A 133 -2.16 -14.09 -0.61
CA GLU A 133 -2.53 -15.39 -0.03
C GLU A 133 -2.63 -15.33 1.53
N LYS A 134 -3.32 -14.32 2.06
CA LYS A 134 -3.46 -14.06 3.52
C LYS A 134 -2.14 -13.85 4.27
N THR A 135 -1.08 -13.46 3.57
CA THR A 135 0.21 -13.10 4.15
C THR A 135 0.47 -11.61 4.00
N LEU A 136 0.67 -10.91 5.11
CA LEU A 136 1.19 -9.55 5.11
C LEU A 136 2.68 -9.60 4.72
N SER A 137 3.00 -9.06 3.55
CA SER A 137 4.31 -9.16 2.93
C SER A 137 4.69 -7.85 2.23
N LEU A 138 5.74 -7.88 1.42
CA LEU A 138 6.28 -6.77 0.66
C LEU A 138 5.99 -6.93 -0.82
N ASP A 139 5.67 -5.83 -1.46
CA ASP A 139 5.70 -5.73 -2.93
C ASP A 139 7.12 -5.37 -3.38
N ASP A 140 8.06 -6.30 -3.19
CA ASP A 140 9.47 -6.08 -3.48
C ASP A 140 9.74 -5.87 -4.98
N GLU A 141 8.98 -6.55 -5.85
CA GLU A 141 9.00 -6.32 -7.29
C GLU A 141 8.68 -4.86 -7.65
N HIS A 142 7.68 -4.25 -7.01
CA HIS A 142 7.36 -2.85 -7.26
C HIS A 142 8.40 -1.91 -6.66
N ILE A 143 8.89 -2.17 -5.45
CA ILE A 143 9.99 -1.41 -4.83
C ILE A 143 11.21 -1.37 -5.76
N ASP A 144 11.59 -2.49 -6.36
CA ASP A 144 12.80 -2.60 -7.18
C ASP A 144 12.69 -1.80 -8.51
N ARG A 145 11.47 -1.44 -8.93
CA ARG A 145 11.22 -0.52 -10.06
C ARG A 145 11.37 0.96 -9.69
N LEU A 146 11.39 1.32 -8.40
CA LEU A 146 11.36 2.71 -7.95
C LEU A 146 12.75 3.28 -7.68
N LYS A 147 12.95 4.55 -8.04
CA LYS A 147 14.17 5.30 -7.76
C LYS A 147 14.15 6.00 -6.41
N LYS A 148 12.96 6.38 -5.92
CA LYS A 148 12.83 7.23 -4.73
C LYS A 148 12.34 6.53 -3.46
N CYS A 149 11.58 5.47 -3.61
CA CYS A 149 10.96 4.72 -2.51
C CYS A 149 11.39 3.28 -2.62
N ASN A 150 12.59 3.00 -2.12
CA ASN A 150 13.28 1.74 -2.36
C ASN A 150 14.17 1.32 -1.17
N ARG A 151 15.03 0.32 -1.40
CA ARG A 151 15.96 -0.21 -0.40
C ARG A 151 17.07 0.76 0.01
N THR A 152 17.26 1.86 -0.73
CA THR A 152 18.29 2.85 -0.42
C THR A 152 17.85 3.70 0.77
N ASN A 153 18.27 3.27 1.96
CA ASN A 153 18.10 4.01 3.18
C ASN A 153 19.47 4.23 3.84
N GLU A 154 19.91 5.48 3.84
CA GLU A 154 21.18 5.91 4.46
C GLU A 154 21.19 5.72 5.98
N ASN A 155 20.02 5.70 6.62
CA ASN A 155 19.85 5.59 8.08
C ASN A 155 19.54 4.16 8.54
N GLY A 156 19.38 3.19 7.62
CA GLY A 156 19.16 1.79 7.97
C GLY A 156 17.82 1.46 8.64
N THR A 157 16.80 2.33 8.53
CA THR A 157 15.43 2.09 9.03
C THR A 157 14.82 0.86 8.37
N THR A 158 14.17 0.02 9.17
CA THR A 158 13.40 -1.12 8.63
C THR A 158 12.06 -0.66 8.11
N ILE A 159 11.45 -1.44 7.21
CA ILE A 159 10.17 -1.08 6.62
C ILE A 159 9.05 -0.99 7.65
N ILE A 160 9.06 -1.84 8.69
CA ILE A 160 8.05 -1.75 9.74
C ILE A 160 8.20 -0.48 10.58
N ASP A 161 9.43 0.03 10.75
CA ASP A 161 9.65 1.30 11.44
C ASP A 161 9.30 2.50 10.53
N PHE A 162 9.59 2.40 9.22
CA PHE A 162 9.29 3.45 8.26
C PHE A 162 7.79 3.61 8.04
N CYS A 163 7.07 2.50 7.86
CA CYS A 163 5.62 2.45 7.61
C CYS A 163 4.80 2.30 8.91
N LYS A 164 5.27 2.90 10.01
CA LYS A 164 4.62 2.77 11.33
C LYS A 164 3.16 3.20 11.29
N ASP A 165 2.86 4.34 10.67
CA ASP A 165 1.53 4.94 10.70
C ASP A 165 0.55 4.13 9.84
N GLU A 166 1.01 3.66 8.67
CA GLU A 166 0.30 2.78 7.75
C GLU A 166 -0.05 1.45 8.44
N LEU A 167 0.96 0.79 9.02
CA LEU A 167 0.79 -0.47 9.73
C LEU A 167 -0.06 -0.33 10.99
N THR A 168 0.06 0.78 11.72
CA THR A 168 -0.77 1.05 12.90
C THR A 168 -2.22 1.26 12.50
N ARG A 169 -2.49 1.97 11.40
CA ARG A 169 -3.85 2.11 10.89
C ARG A 169 -4.42 0.78 10.43
N PHE A 170 -3.63 -0.01 9.73
CA PHE A 170 -4.08 -1.28 9.15
C PHE A 170 -4.28 -2.37 10.20
N LEU A 171 -3.32 -2.59 11.10
CA LEU A 171 -3.34 -3.65 12.11
C LEU A 171 -4.01 -3.22 13.43
N GLY A 172 -4.18 -1.92 13.64
CA GLY A 172 -4.47 -1.32 14.94
C GLY A 172 -3.24 -1.23 15.84
N GLU A 173 -3.31 -0.40 16.89
CA GLU A 173 -2.19 -0.20 17.83
C GLU A 173 -1.70 -1.52 18.47
N ALA A 174 -2.64 -2.39 18.87
CA ALA A 174 -2.32 -3.68 19.44
C ALA A 174 -1.65 -4.62 18.42
N GLY A 175 -2.11 -4.58 17.16
CA GLY A 175 -1.52 -5.35 16.08
C GLY A 175 -0.10 -4.88 15.75
N TYR A 176 0.13 -3.58 15.65
CA TYR A 176 1.47 -3.04 15.43
C TYR A 176 2.43 -3.36 16.59
N LYS A 177 1.97 -3.23 17.85
CA LYS A 177 2.79 -3.63 19.01
C LYS A 177 3.20 -5.10 18.94
N LYS A 178 2.26 -5.99 18.60
CA LYS A 178 2.53 -7.42 18.43
C LYS A 178 3.49 -7.70 17.28
N LEU A 179 3.43 -6.93 16.20
CA LEU A 179 4.39 -6.99 15.09
C LEU A 179 5.82 -6.69 15.56
N LEU A 180 6.00 -5.69 16.44
CA LEU A 180 7.30 -5.39 17.05
C LEU A 180 7.79 -6.51 17.96
N GLU A 181 6.92 -7.11 18.77
CA GLU A 181 7.26 -8.28 19.61
C GLU A 181 7.72 -9.47 18.76
N PHE A 182 7.08 -9.70 17.61
CA PHE A 182 7.48 -10.73 16.65
C PHE A 182 8.85 -10.45 16.00
N ARG A 183 9.16 -9.19 15.68
CA ARG A 183 10.51 -8.81 15.23
C ARG A 183 11.56 -9.18 16.28
N GLU A 184 11.37 -8.79 17.53
CA GLU A 184 12.35 -9.06 18.60
C GLU A 184 12.57 -10.56 18.80
N ASP A 185 11.50 -11.35 18.76
CA ASP A 185 11.59 -12.80 18.84
C ASP A 185 12.30 -13.41 17.63
N PHE A 186 12.01 -12.93 16.42
CA PHE A 186 12.69 -13.36 15.19
C PHE A 186 14.20 -13.08 15.24
N LEU A 187 14.60 -11.86 15.62
CA LEU A 187 16.00 -11.46 15.66
C LEU A 187 16.82 -12.25 16.69
N LYS A 188 16.26 -12.53 17.88
CA LYS A 188 16.92 -13.37 18.90
C LYS A 188 17.16 -14.80 18.41
N ASN A 189 16.22 -15.36 17.64
CA ASN A 189 16.36 -16.70 17.09
C ASN A 189 17.41 -16.76 15.97
N GLU A 190 17.48 -15.74 15.11
CA GLU A 190 18.52 -15.62 14.07
C GLU A 190 19.93 -15.47 14.66
N GLU A 191 20.08 -14.72 15.75
CA GLU A 191 21.36 -14.61 16.48
C GLU A 191 21.77 -15.92 17.15
N SER A 192 20.82 -16.73 17.60
CA SER A 192 21.10 -18.03 18.25
C SER A 192 21.49 -19.14 17.28
N ILE A 193 21.33 -18.92 15.97
CA ILE A 193 21.68 -19.86 14.89
C ILE A 193 23.03 -19.50 14.25
N LYS A 194 23.56 -18.29 14.50
CA LYS A 194 24.89 -17.84 14.06
C LYS A 194 25.98 -18.24 15.04
#